data_AF-A0AA50E6B8-F1
#
_entry.id   AF-A0AA50E6B8-F1
#
_cell.length_a   1.000
_cell.length_b   1.000
_cell.length_c   1.000
_cell.angle_alpha   90.00
_cell.angle_beta   90.00
_cell.angle_gamma   90.00
#
_symmetry.space_group_name_H-M   'P 1'
#
loop_
_entity.id
_entity.type
_entity.pdbx_description
1 polymer ?
#
loop_
_entity_poly.entity_id
_entity_poly.type
_entity_poly.pdbx_seq_one_letter_code
_entity_poly.pdbx_strand_id
1 'polypeptide(L)'
;MGWCWPLWWPLHVLGYGNWWVSCPGWLNRYKQQVPNTRLPGLDRSKVYTTDPTLKGQNVYLRWLKLTDLQEVDQTQLPKPEEISGDRLIIVPDESISVMVDMGMVRQPRVSLLDVPDAKGNLVQNLFGVEGYPPGAVFHFAWTARGQLKSQPDDLLKTFFHAEHHVGGLWGWVTVALKFKKFKEGNDYGCGKL
;
A
#
# COMPACT_ATOMS: atom_id res chain seq x y z
N MET A 1 -6.36 -7.85 -16.17
CA MET A 1 -5.64 -7.07 -15.14
C MET A 1 -4.67 -8.00 -14.45
N GLY A 2 -3.45 -7.54 -14.12
CA GLY A 2 -2.52 -8.33 -13.32
C GLY A 2 -2.90 -8.37 -11.84
N TRP A 3 -2.20 -9.20 -11.07
CA TRP A 3 -2.28 -9.19 -9.61
C TRP A 3 -1.85 -7.83 -9.04
N CYS A 4 -2.55 -7.37 -7.99
CA CYS A 4 -2.16 -6.20 -7.21
C CYS A 4 -1.16 -6.61 -6.13
N TRP A 5 -0.03 -5.92 -6.09
CA TRP A 5 1.05 -6.17 -5.13
C TRP A 5 1.20 -4.97 -4.19
N PRO A 6 1.36 -5.18 -2.88
CA PRO A 6 1.65 -4.08 -1.98
C PRO A 6 3.00 -3.44 -2.33
N LEU A 7 3.03 -2.12 -2.28
CA LEU A 7 4.22 -1.30 -2.48
C LEU A 7 4.58 -0.57 -1.18
N TRP A 8 3.58 -0.01 -0.51
CA TRP A 8 3.73 0.65 0.79
C TRP A 8 2.58 0.33 1.72
N TRP A 9 2.91 -0.01 2.95
CA TRP A 9 1.95 -0.38 3.99
C TRP A 9 1.95 0.63 5.12
N PRO A 10 0.82 1.30 5.41
CA PRO A 10 0.76 2.30 6.45
C PRO A 10 0.78 1.64 7.84
N LEU A 11 1.60 2.18 8.73
CA LEU A 11 1.71 1.78 10.11
C LEU A 11 1.88 2.97 11.02
N HIS A 12 1.37 2.84 12.24
CA HIS A 12 1.57 3.84 13.28
C HIS A 12 2.89 3.60 14.01
N VAL A 13 3.76 4.59 13.98
CA VAL A 13 5.03 4.65 14.69
C VAL A 13 4.83 5.44 15.98
N LEU A 14 5.21 4.84 17.11
CA LEU A 14 5.01 5.45 18.43
C LEU A 14 5.85 6.74 18.52
N GLY A 15 5.19 7.87 18.77
CA GLY A 15 5.83 9.19 18.86
C GLY A 15 6.00 9.93 17.53
N TYR A 16 5.82 9.27 16.37
CA TYR A 16 6.06 9.86 15.04
C TYR A 16 4.84 9.80 14.10
N GLY A 17 3.73 9.19 14.52
CA GLY A 17 2.48 9.14 13.78
C GLY A 17 2.47 8.07 12.68
N ASN A 18 1.72 8.30 11.60
CA ASN A 18 1.60 7.33 10.50
C ASN A 18 2.77 7.41 9.52
N TRP A 19 3.35 6.25 9.23
CA TRP A 19 4.48 6.04 8.31
C TRP A 19 4.15 4.92 7.34
N TRP A 20 4.93 4.81 6.27
CA TRP A 20 4.77 3.77 5.26
C TRP A 20 5.96 2.84 5.29
N VAL A 21 5.65 1.55 5.43
CA VAL A 21 6.63 0.47 5.49
C VAL A 21 6.63 -0.31 4.18
N SER A 22 7.81 -0.65 3.68
CA SER A 22 7.99 -1.56 2.56
C SER A 22 9.13 -2.54 2.85
N CYS A 23 9.42 -3.43 1.91
CA CYS A 23 10.57 -4.32 1.99
C CYS A 23 11.26 -4.45 0.61
N PRO A 24 12.54 -4.87 0.56
CA PRO A 24 13.26 -5.05 -0.69
C PRO A 24 12.53 -5.92 -1.70
N GLY A 25 11.83 -6.96 -1.27
CA GLY A 25 11.06 -7.86 -2.12
C GLY A 25 9.91 -7.16 -2.85
N TRP A 26 9.16 -6.29 -2.17
CA TRP A 26 8.08 -5.51 -2.78
C TRP A 26 8.63 -4.49 -3.77
N LEU A 27 9.68 -3.75 -3.39
CA LEU A 27 10.34 -2.77 -4.25
C LEU A 27 10.94 -3.44 -5.50
N ASN A 28 11.60 -4.59 -5.35
CA ASN A 28 12.16 -5.33 -6.47
C ASN A 28 11.08 -5.84 -7.44
N ARG A 29 9.92 -6.26 -6.92
CA ARG A 29 8.78 -6.63 -7.77
C ARG A 29 8.26 -5.43 -8.57
N TYR A 30 8.16 -4.26 -7.94
CA TYR A 30 7.83 -3.03 -8.64
C TYR A 30 8.84 -2.73 -9.76
N LYS A 31 10.15 -2.83 -9.48
CA LYS A 31 11.20 -2.64 -10.49
C LYS A 31 11.10 -3.62 -11.66
N GLN A 32 10.68 -4.86 -11.43
CA GLN A 32 10.46 -5.84 -12.50
C GLN A 32 9.28 -5.47 -13.41
N GLN A 33 8.29 -4.77 -12.88
CA GLN A 33 7.06 -4.39 -13.59
C GLN A 33 7.14 -3.00 -14.24
N VAL A 34 8.02 -2.13 -13.74
CA VAL A 34 8.24 -0.77 -14.23
C VAL A 34 9.68 -0.64 -14.76
N PRO A 35 9.89 -0.83 -16.08
CA PRO A 35 11.21 -0.73 -16.70
C PRO A 35 11.90 0.60 -16.38
N ASN A 36 13.23 0.59 -16.33
CA ASN A 36 14.08 1.75 -16.02
C ASN A 36 13.99 2.30 -14.58
N THR A 37 13.18 1.68 -13.70
CA THR A 37 13.22 2.01 -12.27
C THR A 37 14.59 1.66 -11.68
N ARG A 38 15.27 2.68 -11.13
CA ARG A 38 16.50 2.50 -10.34
C ARG A 38 16.11 2.47 -8.87
N LEU A 39 16.56 1.44 -8.16
CA LEU A 39 16.41 1.32 -6.72
C LEU A 39 17.78 1.44 -6.05
N PRO A 40 17.85 1.94 -4.82
CA PRO A 40 19.08 1.92 -4.03
C PRO A 40 19.57 0.48 -3.80
N GLY A 41 20.87 0.34 -3.57
CA GLY A 41 21.47 -0.94 -3.17
C GLY A 41 21.12 -1.28 -1.73
N LEU A 42 19.91 -1.80 -1.51
CA LEU A 42 19.40 -2.15 -0.18
C LEU A 42 19.91 -3.53 0.26
N ASP A 43 20.71 -3.57 1.32
CA ASP A 43 21.00 -4.81 2.05
C ASP A 43 19.73 -5.32 2.71
N ARG A 44 19.36 -6.57 2.41
CA ARG A 44 18.10 -7.18 2.87
C ARG A 44 18.04 -7.46 4.36
N SER A 45 19.17 -7.45 5.05
CA SER A 45 19.25 -7.69 6.50
C SER A 45 19.07 -6.41 7.33
N LYS A 46 19.07 -5.24 6.69
CA LYS A 46 19.09 -3.93 7.37
C LYS A 46 17.73 -3.25 7.32
N VAL A 47 17.51 -2.35 8.27
CA VAL A 47 16.36 -1.45 8.31
C VAL A 47 16.79 -0.08 7.80
N TYR A 48 15.99 0.51 6.90
CA TYR A 48 16.25 1.84 6.37
C TYR A 48 15.11 2.81 6.70
N THR A 49 15.44 4.09 6.72
CA THR A 49 14.50 5.20 6.86
C THR A 49 14.90 6.35 5.94
N THR A 50 13.90 7.10 5.49
CA THR A 50 14.12 8.33 4.73
C THR A 50 14.21 9.58 5.59
N ASP A 51 13.96 9.47 6.91
CA ASP A 51 14.15 10.56 7.86
C ASP A 51 15.59 10.54 8.38
N PRO A 52 16.44 11.53 8.04
CA PRO A 52 17.82 11.56 8.49
C PRO A 52 17.94 11.68 10.02
N THR A 53 16.93 12.20 10.72
CA THR A 53 16.95 12.35 12.18
C THR A 53 16.87 11.01 12.90
N LEU A 54 16.33 9.97 12.26
CA LEU A 54 16.16 8.63 12.84
C LEU A 54 17.35 7.71 12.58
N LYS A 55 18.37 8.16 11.86
CA LYS A 55 19.57 7.39 11.57
C LYS A 55 20.28 6.96 12.87
N GLY A 56 20.56 5.67 12.99
CA GLY A 56 21.18 5.07 14.18
C GLY A 56 20.27 5.04 15.42
N GLN A 57 19.03 5.52 15.32
CA GLN A 57 18.08 5.49 16.42
C GLN A 57 17.31 4.16 16.47
N ASN A 58 16.59 3.96 17.57
CA ASN A 58 15.61 2.90 17.71
C ASN A 58 14.20 3.47 17.52
N VAL A 59 13.39 2.78 16.73
CA VAL A 59 12.01 3.18 16.43
C VAL A 59 11.06 2.09 16.87
N TYR A 60 9.92 2.48 17.45
CA TYR A 60 8.97 1.55 18.03
C TYR A 60 7.66 1.54 17.22
N LEU A 61 7.26 0.34 16.78
CA LEU A 61 6.03 0.03 16.09
C LEU A 61 5.16 -0.79 17.04
N ARG A 62 4.29 -0.14 17.81
CA ARG A 62 3.54 -0.77 18.92
C ARG A 62 4.48 -1.52 19.90
N TRP A 63 4.58 -2.84 19.78
CA TRP A 63 5.45 -3.71 20.60
C TRP A 63 6.74 -4.15 19.88
N LEU A 64 6.89 -3.83 18.60
CA LEU A 64 8.06 -4.19 17.80
C LEU A 64 9.08 -3.05 17.81
N LYS A 65 10.34 -3.40 18.01
CA LYS A 65 11.46 -2.45 18.02
C LYS A 65 12.29 -2.63 16.75
N LEU A 66 12.41 -1.57 15.97
CA LEU A 66 13.37 -1.44 14.89
C LEU A 66 14.65 -0.80 15.43
N THR A 67 15.80 -1.36 15.10
CA THR A 67 17.11 -0.94 15.61
C THR A 67 18.04 -0.58 14.47
N ASP A 68 18.99 0.31 14.75
CA ASP A 68 20.09 0.66 13.83
C ASP A 68 19.59 1.09 12.43
N LEU A 69 18.62 2.01 12.42
CA LEU A 69 18.04 2.51 11.18
C LEU A 69 19.11 3.20 10.33
N GLN A 70 19.23 2.75 9.08
CA GLN A 70 20.13 3.36 8.10
C GLN A 70 19.38 4.38 7.27
N GLU A 71 20.05 5.46 6.88
CA GLU A 71 19.45 6.47 6.00
C GLU A 71 19.42 5.98 4.55
N VAL A 72 18.31 6.23 3.85
CA VAL A 72 18.19 6.03 2.41
C VAL A 72 17.57 7.27 1.75
N ASP A 73 18.08 7.62 0.58
CA ASP A 73 17.54 8.73 -0.20
C ASP A 73 16.12 8.41 -0.71
N GLN A 74 15.15 9.20 -0.27
CA GLN A 74 13.75 9.11 -0.68
C GLN A 74 13.54 9.28 -2.20
N THR A 75 14.44 9.99 -2.90
CA THR A 75 14.28 10.27 -4.34
C THR A 75 14.44 9.03 -5.21
N GLN A 76 15.08 7.99 -4.68
CA GLN A 76 15.32 6.72 -5.36
C GLN A 76 14.21 5.69 -5.10
N LEU A 77 13.23 6.02 -4.26
CA LEU A 77 12.17 5.11 -3.86
C LEU A 77 10.87 5.39 -4.64
N PRO A 78 10.21 4.35 -5.19
CA PRO A 78 8.95 4.53 -5.90
C PRO A 78 7.84 4.86 -4.91
N LYS A 79 7.32 6.08 -4.93
CA LYS A 79 6.17 6.48 -4.11
C LYS A 79 5.21 7.41 -4.88
N PRO A 80 3.91 7.38 -4.59
CA PRO A 80 3.00 8.41 -5.04
C PRO A 80 3.31 9.75 -4.33
N GLU A 81 2.87 10.85 -4.95
CA GLU A 81 3.14 12.21 -4.45
C GLU A 81 2.46 12.50 -3.11
N GLU A 82 1.34 11.84 -2.81
CA GLU A 82 0.57 12.02 -1.58
C GLU A 82 1.25 11.46 -0.33
N ILE A 83 2.20 10.53 -0.49
CA ILE A 83 2.94 10.02 0.65
C ILE A 83 4.14 10.93 0.90
N SER A 84 4.22 11.43 2.13
CA SER A 84 5.39 12.18 2.60
C SER A 84 6.64 11.34 2.48
N GLY A 85 7.63 11.82 1.73
CA GLY A 85 8.80 11.02 1.40
C GLY A 85 9.80 10.86 2.54
N ASP A 86 9.68 11.66 3.60
CA ASP A 86 10.43 11.56 4.87
C ASP A 86 9.83 10.54 5.85
N ARG A 87 8.66 9.96 5.56
CA ARG A 87 7.98 9.00 6.46
C ARG A 87 7.95 7.58 5.90
N LEU A 88 9.08 7.16 5.32
CA LEU A 88 9.23 5.84 4.75
C LEU A 88 10.21 5.01 5.59
N ILE A 89 9.86 3.76 5.83
CA ILE A 89 10.73 2.76 6.44
C ILE A 89 10.79 1.54 5.52
N ILE A 90 11.99 1.00 5.35
CA ILE A 90 12.19 -0.26 4.62
C ILE A 90 12.71 -1.27 5.62
N VAL A 91 11.98 -2.37 5.78
CA VAL A 91 12.35 -3.48 6.69
C VAL A 91 12.81 -4.70 5.89
N PRO A 92 13.52 -5.63 6.53
CA PRO A 92 13.81 -6.93 5.94
C PRO A 92 12.55 -7.67 5.45
N ASP A 93 12.71 -8.49 4.42
CA ASP A 93 11.61 -9.25 3.80
C ASP A 93 10.90 -10.16 4.81
N GLU A 94 11.65 -10.76 5.72
CA GLU A 94 11.14 -11.62 6.80
C GLU A 94 10.30 -10.86 7.84
N SER A 95 10.51 -9.56 7.98
CA SER A 95 9.80 -8.72 8.97
C SER A 95 8.47 -8.20 8.43
N ILE A 96 8.30 -8.14 7.10
CA ILE A 96 7.15 -7.45 6.49
C ILE A 96 5.81 -8.12 6.79
N SER A 97 5.77 -9.45 7.01
CA SER A 97 4.54 -10.18 7.31
C SER A 97 3.92 -9.72 8.64
N VAL A 98 4.75 -9.53 9.66
CA VAL A 98 4.34 -9.00 10.97
C VAL A 98 3.85 -7.55 10.84
N MET A 99 4.53 -6.75 10.03
CA MET A 99 4.12 -5.36 9.76
C MET A 99 2.76 -5.29 9.06
N VAL A 100 2.54 -6.14 8.07
CA VAL A 100 1.25 -6.26 7.38
C VAL A 100 0.16 -6.61 8.39
N ASP A 101 0.37 -7.68 9.16
CA ASP A 101 -0.58 -8.17 10.15
C ASP A 101 -0.96 -7.11 11.19
N MET A 102 0.02 -6.32 11.64
CA MET A 102 -0.20 -5.22 12.59
C MET A 102 -0.99 -4.04 12.03
N GLY A 103 -0.90 -3.80 10.72
CA GLY A 103 -1.58 -2.69 10.05
C GLY A 103 -2.97 -3.04 9.53
N MET A 104 -3.34 -4.32 9.46
CA MET A 104 -4.68 -4.74 9.06
C MET A 104 -5.75 -4.16 9.99
N VAL A 105 -6.84 -3.68 9.38
CA VAL A 105 -8.00 -3.18 10.13
C VAL A 105 -8.93 -4.36 10.38
N ARG A 106 -9.09 -4.73 11.65
CA ARG A 106 -9.98 -5.80 12.08
C ARG A 106 -11.11 -5.23 12.91
N GLN A 107 -12.34 -5.43 12.45
CA GLN A 107 -13.55 -4.90 13.09
C GLN A 107 -14.50 -6.06 13.40
N PRO A 108 -14.74 -6.37 14.68
CA PRO A 108 -15.88 -7.20 15.04
C PRO A 108 -17.16 -6.43 14.73
N ARG A 109 -18.12 -7.09 14.09
CA ARG A 109 -19.44 -6.56 13.76
C ARG A 109 -20.50 -7.44 14.35
N VAL A 110 -21.57 -6.81 14.82
CA VAL A 110 -22.72 -7.47 15.41
C VAL A 110 -23.96 -7.14 14.59
N SER A 111 -24.72 -8.17 14.22
CA SER A 111 -26.10 -8.01 13.74
C SER A 111 -27.03 -8.16 14.93
N LEU A 112 -27.92 -7.20 15.11
CA LEU A 112 -28.89 -7.19 16.19
C LEU A 112 -30.28 -7.53 15.65
N LEU A 113 -31.07 -8.23 16.46
CA LEU A 113 -32.50 -8.38 16.26
C LEU A 113 -33.21 -7.10 16.70
N ASP A 114 -34.29 -6.75 16.01
CA ASP A 114 -35.13 -5.61 16.41
C ASP A 114 -35.89 -5.87 17.73
N VAL A 115 -36.16 -7.14 18.03
CA VAL A 115 -36.85 -7.61 19.23
C VAL A 115 -36.05 -8.79 19.84
N PRO A 116 -35.92 -8.88 21.17
CA PRO A 116 -35.23 -10.00 21.80
C PRO A 116 -35.81 -11.36 21.41
N ASP A 117 -34.95 -12.36 21.25
CA ASP A 117 -35.39 -13.75 21.04
C ASP A 117 -36.13 -14.30 22.27
N ALA A 118 -36.64 -15.53 22.18
CA ALA A 118 -37.34 -16.20 23.28
C ALA A 118 -36.47 -16.39 24.56
N LYS A 119 -35.15 -16.21 24.46
CA LYS A 119 -34.19 -16.28 25.57
C LYS A 119 -33.74 -14.89 26.04
N GLY A 120 -34.30 -13.81 25.47
CA GLY A 120 -33.95 -12.43 25.78
C GLY A 120 -32.70 -11.90 25.09
N ASN A 121 -32.14 -12.62 24.10
CA ASN A 121 -30.95 -12.16 23.38
C ASN A 121 -31.32 -11.22 22.23
N LEU A 122 -30.56 -10.13 22.10
CA LEU A 122 -30.65 -9.21 20.96
C LEU A 122 -29.59 -9.49 19.89
N VAL A 123 -28.56 -10.27 20.18
CA VAL A 123 -27.49 -10.55 19.22
C VAL A 123 -27.94 -11.65 18.28
N GLN A 124 -28.17 -11.29 17.01
CA GLN A 124 -28.45 -12.25 15.94
C GLN A 124 -27.17 -12.93 15.45
N ASN A 125 -26.11 -12.15 15.26
CA ASN A 125 -24.85 -12.65 14.71
C ASN A 125 -23.67 -11.80 15.19
N LEU A 126 -22.51 -12.43 15.36
CA LEU A 126 -21.24 -11.77 15.64
C LEU A 126 -20.22 -12.30 14.62
N PHE A 127 -19.62 -11.41 13.84
CA PHE A 127 -18.67 -11.78 12.79
C PHE A 127 -17.53 -10.77 12.69
N GLY A 128 -16.35 -11.24 12.33
CA GLY A 128 -15.19 -10.39 12.08
C GLY A 128 -15.12 -9.95 10.62
N VAL A 129 -14.74 -8.70 10.41
CA VAL A 129 -14.34 -8.19 9.09
C VAL A 129 -12.89 -7.75 9.18
N GLU A 130 -12.13 -8.07 8.13
CA GLU A 130 -10.75 -7.62 7.96
C GLU A 130 -10.63 -6.81 6.66
N GLY A 131 -9.89 -5.72 6.73
CA GLY A 131 -9.70 -4.80 5.61
C GLY A 131 -8.30 -4.20 5.60
N TYR A 132 -7.89 -3.76 4.41
CA TYR A 132 -6.65 -3.04 4.26
C TYR A 132 -6.73 -1.65 4.91
N PRO A 133 -5.63 -1.17 5.55
CA PRO A 133 -5.63 0.13 6.17
C PRO A 133 -5.71 1.26 5.12
N PRO A 134 -6.37 2.39 5.46
CA PRO A 134 -6.35 3.59 4.64
C PRO A 134 -4.91 4.05 4.36
N GLY A 135 -4.63 4.41 3.10
CA GLY A 135 -3.29 4.84 2.68
C GLY A 135 -2.35 3.70 2.29
N ALA A 136 -2.80 2.43 2.31
CA ALA A 136 -2.09 1.33 1.68
C ALA A 136 -1.94 1.56 0.18
N VAL A 137 -0.72 1.40 -0.33
CA VAL A 137 -0.40 1.61 -1.74
C VAL A 137 -0.07 0.28 -2.37
N PHE A 138 -0.78 0.00 -3.44
CA PHE A 138 -0.59 -1.18 -4.26
C PHE A 138 -0.17 -0.77 -5.67
N HIS A 139 0.58 -1.64 -6.31
CA HIS A 139 0.94 -1.54 -7.71
C HIS A 139 0.37 -2.75 -8.46
N PHE A 140 -0.10 -2.51 -9.68
CA PHE A 140 -0.51 -3.56 -10.59
C PHE A 140 -0.23 -3.13 -12.02
N ALA A 141 0.03 -4.12 -12.88
CA ALA A 141 0.18 -3.89 -14.31
C ALA A 141 -1.19 -3.92 -14.99
N TRP A 142 -1.44 -2.93 -15.84
CA TRP A 142 -2.56 -2.91 -16.76
C TRP A 142 -2.04 -3.06 -18.19
N THR A 143 -2.62 -3.98 -18.96
CA THR A 143 -2.37 -4.11 -20.39
C THR A 143 -3.68 -3.99 -21.17
N ALA A 144 -3.65 -3.26 -22.29
CA ALA A 144 -4.78 -3.16 -23.22
C ALA A 144 -4.42 -3.87 -24.53
N ARG A 145 -5.38 -4.53 -25.16
CA ARG A 145 -5.21 -5.14 -26.49
C ARG A 145 -5.88 -4.26 -27.55
N GLY A 146 -5.21 -4.05 -28.68
CA GLY A 146 -5.69 -3.24 -29.81
C GLY A 146 -5.16 -1.80 -29.81
N GLN A 147 -5.26 -1.12 -30.96
CA GLN A 147 -5.04 0.32 -31.05
C GLN A 147 -6.21 1.03 -30.36
N LEU A 148 -5.92 1.77 -29.30
CA LEU A 148 -6.90 2.68 -28.70
C LEU A 148 -7.26 3.72 -29.76
N LYS A 149 -8.44 3.57 -30.39
CA LYS A 149 -8.91 4.49 -31.42
C LYS A 149 -9.08 5.88 -30.79
N SER A 150 -8.18 6.80 -31.16
CA SER A 150 -8.28 8.27 -31.04
C SER A 150 -8.85 8.85 -29.73
N GLN A 151 -8.00 9.53 -28.97
CA GLN A 151 -8.18 10.08 -27.60
C GLN A 151 -8.13 9.07 -26.42
N PRO A 152 -7.18 8.11 -26.40
CA PRO A 152 -6.96 7.28 -25.21
C PRO A 152 -6.62 8.08 -23.97
N ASP A 153 -5.88 9.17 -24.11
CA ASP A 153 -5.30 9.87 -22.97
C ASP A 153 -6.37 10.48 -22.07
N ASP A 154 -7.45 11.05 -22.60
CA ASP A 154 -8.45 11.72 -21.77
C ASP A 154 -9.39 10.72 -21.09
N LEU A 155 -9.77 9.64 -21.77
CA LEU A 155 -10.55 8.55 -21.17
C LEU A 155 -9.74 7.78 -20.12
N LEU A 156 -8.47 7.48 -20.42
CA LEU A 156 -7.59 6.82 -19.46
C LEU A 156 -7.22 7.74 -18.30
N LYS A 157 -6.96 9.04 -18.54
CA LYS A 157 -6.78 10.01 -17.45
C LYS A 157 -8.03 10.08 -16.58
N THR A 158 -9.21 10.21 -17.18
CA THR A 158 -10.47 10.27 -16.41
C THR A 158 -10.68 9.00 -15.60
N PHE A 159 -10.49 7.82 -16.20
CA PHE A 159 -10.59 6.55 -15.49
C PHE A 159 -9.54 6.45 -14.38
N PHE A 160 -8.26 6.71 -14.65
CA PHE A 160 -7.23 6.54 -13.62
C PHE A 160 -7.35 7.58 -12.50
N HIS A 161 -7.73 8.81 -12.79
CA HIS A 161 -7.89 9.85 -11.77
C HIS A 161 -9.22 9.81 -11.00
N ALA A 162 -10.19 9.00 -11.45
CA ALA A 162 -11.43 8.77 -10.72
C ALA A 162 -11.21 7.93 -9.46
N GLU A 163 -12.12 8.08 -8.51
CA GLU A 163 -12.23 7.21 -7.36
C GLU A 163 -12.94 5.91 -7.77
N HIS A 164 -12.34 4.77 -7.43
CA HIS A 164 -12.90 3.46 -7.73
C HIS A 164 -13.21 2.69 -6.48
N HIS A 165 -14.29 1.93 -6.59
CA HIS A 165 -14.83 1.11 -5.56
C HIS A 165 -14.51 -0.36 -5.89
N VAL A 166 -13.50 -0.92 -5.22
CA VAL A 166 -13.12 -2.35 -5.29
C VAL A 166 -13.28 -3.07 -3.94
N GLY A 167 -13.86 -4.28 -3.96
CA GLY A 167 -14.15 -5.08 -2.75
C GLY A 167 -15.65 -5.30 -2.48
N GLY A 168 -15.98 -5.68 -1.25
CA GLY A 168 -17.35 -5.78 -0.74
C GLY A 168 -17.61 -4.76 0.37
N LEU A 169 -18.78 -4.82 1.02
CA LEU A 169 -19.20 -3.94 2.14
C LEU A 169 -19.46 -2.46 1.79
N TRP A 170 -19.78 -2.18 0.52
CA TRP A 170 -20.10 -0.86 -0.05
C TRP A 170 -21.09 0.01 0.73
N GLY A 171 -22.01 -0.59 1.49
CA GLY A 171 -22.98 0.15 2.31
C GLY A 171 -22.44 0.70 3.64
N TRP A 172 -21.20 0.35 4.04
CA TRP A 172 -20.70 0.62 5.39
C TRP A 172 -19.21 1.02 5.44
N VAL A 173 -18.38 0.51 4.53
CA VAL A 173 -16.97 0.88 4.41
C VAL A 173 -16.63 0.95 2.93
N THR A 174 -16.29 2.15 2.48
CA THR A 174 -15.92 2.41 1.09
C THR A 174 -14.41 2.27 0.95
N VAL A 175 -13.96 1.27 0.20
CA VAL A 175 -12.57 1.23 -0.28
C VAL A 175 -12.52 2.09 -1.53
N ALA A 176 -12.01 3.30 -1.36
CA ALA A 176 -11.72 4.25 -2.42
C ALA A 176 -10.29 4.01 -2.94
N LEU A 177 -10.16 3.54 -4.16
CA LEU A 177 -8.87 3.47 -4.85
C LEU A 177 -8.71 4.70 -5.74
N LYS A 178 -7.55 5.34 -5.66
CA LYS A 178 -7.10 6.31 -6.67
C LYS A 178 -5.99 5.66 -7.48
N PHE A 179 -6.19 5.54 -8.78
CA PHE A 179 -5.14 5.05 -9.65
C PHE A 179 -4.22 6.20 -10.05
N LYS A 180 -2.92 5.97 -10.08
CA LYS A 180 -1.96 6.96 -10.54
C LYS A 180 -0.91 6.31 -11.41
N LYS A 181 -0.61 6.98 -12.52
CA LYS A 181 0.53 6.64 -13.37
C LYS A 181 1.80 7.09 -12.66
N PHE A 182 2.73 6.18 -12.44
CA PHE A 182 4.09 6.55 -12.03
C PHE A 182 4.82 7.15 -13.25
N LYS A 183 5.62 8.20 -13.03
CA LYS A 183 6.30 8.99 -14.09
C LYS A 183 6.81 8.13 -15.23
N GLU A 184 6.50 8.53 -16.46
CA GLU A 184 7.00 7.91 -17.68
C GLU A 184 8.53 7.93 -17.69
N GLY A 185 9.15 6.75 -17.76
CA GLY A 185 10.40 6.63 -18.50
C GLY A 185 10.04 6.68 -19.98
N ASN A 186 10.71 7.57 -20.72
CA ASN A 186 10.48 7.87 -22.14
C ASN A 186 9.98 6.70 -23.01
N ASP A 187 9.00 7.01 -23.85
CA ASP A 187 8.55 6.30 -25.06
C ASP A 187 8.32 4.79 -24.93
N TYR A 188 7.05 4.42 -24.68
CA TYR A 188 6.55 3.14 -25.16
C TYR A 188 6.45 3.19 -26.68
N GLY A 189 7.57 2.87 -27.34
CA GLY A 189 7.54 2.41 -28.72
C GLY A 189 6.54 1.26 -28.81
N CYS A 190 5.47 1.48 -29.57
CA CYS A 190 4.52 0.45 -29.95
C CYS A 190 5.30 -0.64 -30.70
N GLY A 191 5.78 -1.65 -29.96
CA GLY A 191 6.36 -2.85 -30.54
C GLY A 191 5.29 -3.49 -31.39
N LYS A 192 5.45 -3.38 -32.72
CA LYS A 192 4.69 -4.18 -33.67
C LYS A 192 4.92 -5.64 -33.34
N LEU A 193 3.86 -6.35 -32.97
CA LEU A 193 3.77 -7.79 -33.18
C LEU A 193 3.71 -8.07 -34.68
#